data_AF-A0AAD4E338-F1
#
_entry.id   AF-A0AAD4E338-F1
#
_cell.length_a   1.000
_cell.length_b   1.000
_cell.length_c   1.000
_cell.angle_alpha   90.00
_cell.angle_beta   90.00
_cell.angle_gamma   90.00
#
_symmetry.space_group_name_H-M   'P 1'
#
loop_
_entity.id
_entity.type
_entity.pdbx_description
1 polymer ?
#
loop_
_entity_poly.entity_id
_entity_poly.type
_entity_poly.pdbx_seq_one_letter_code
_entity_poly.pdbx_strand_id
1 'polypeptide(L)'
;MANKENSQPTAKANASGSAKLMKPTGGTPKTAGKTNNTTKQVLADQNAELAGKIKELEARLARENAARAVAERAVQEADAAKRAAEENIKNMTRSDHDGQTDKLIPWPTTANMRDDGRGRLMRAMGLEDARNQYISIQGDVHLLCAQVGLDFRTKYVHQPAEVLSKIFKLARREHPYLKQFQNDWATAEITKQYLQNKRKQSNHKRKAQGEGNSSRCKTHSHFDVSGSESEEEAKSSEHGSGDENNEEDNTGKSG
;
A
#
# COMPACT_ATOMS: atom_id res chain seq x y z
N MET A 1 -19.18 -3.75 -13.26
CA MET A 1 -18.75 -5.16 -13.46
C MET A 1 -19.68 -6.03 -12.65
N ALA A 2 -20.42 -6.89 -13.35
CA ALA A 2 -21.58 -7.62 -12.84
C ALA A 2 -21.17 -8.77 -11.92
N ASN A 3 -21.65 -8.75 -10.67
CA ASN A 3 -21.54 -9.90 -9.77
C ASN A 3 -22.69 -10.87 -10.06
N LYS A 4 -22.32 -12.02 -10.61
CA LYS A 4 -23.21 -13.17 -10.82
C LYS A 4 -23.77 -13.62 -9.48
N GLU A 5 -25.09 -13.53 -9.39
CA GLU A 5 -25.87 -14.02 -8.27
C GLU A 5 -25.78 -15.54 -8.14
N ASN A 6 -25.74 -15.92 -6.87
CA ASN A 6 -25.55 -17.23 -6.30
C ASN A 6 -26.74 -18.16 -6.62
N SER A 7 -26.46 -19.27 -7.31
CA SER A 7 -27.45 -20.32 -7.59
C SER A 7 -27.96 -20.97 -6.30
N GLN A 8 -29.28 -20.95 -6.13
CA GLN A 8 -29.99 -21.73 -5.11
C GLN A 8 -29.92 -23.24 -5.41
N PRO A 9 -29.74 -24.10 -4.39
CA PRO A 9 -29.98 -25.53 -4.53
C PRO A 9 -31.49 -25.80 -4.44
N THR A 10 -32.07 -26.27 -5.54
CA THR A 10 -33.45 -26.76 -5.61
C THR A 10 -33.55 -28.10 -4.88
N ALA A 11 -34.31 -28.14 -3.79
CA ALA A 11 -34.65 -29.35 -3.07
C ALA A 11 -35.55 -30.24 -3.94
N LYS A 12 -35.04 -31.41 -4.31
CA LYS A 12 -35.81 -32.46 -4.99
C LYS A 12 -36.90 -32.98 -4.06
N ALA A 13 -38.15 -32.84 -4.50
CA ALA A 13 -39.32 -33.47 -3.92
C ALA A 13 -39.14 -35.00 -3.94
N ASN A 14 -39.14 -35.60 -2.76
CA ASN A 14 -39.11 -37.04 -2.60
C ASN A 14 -40.54 -37.57 -2.73
N ALA A 15 -40.81 -38.27 -3.83
CA ALA A 15 -42.10 -38.83 -4.17
C ALA A 15 -42.50 -39.93 -3.17
N SER A 16 -43.56 -39.66 -2.41
CA SER A 16 -44.26 -40.63 -1.58
C SER A 16 -44.87 -41.73 -2.46
N GLY A 17 -44.28 -42.92 -2.43
CA GLY A 17 -44.83 -44.12 -3.04
C GLY A 17 -46.13 -44.56 -2.36
N SER A 18 -47.20 -44.62 -3.14
CA SER A 18 -48.45 -45.31 -2.80
C SER A 18 -48.19 -46.80 -2.62
N ALA A 19 -48.07 -47.24 -1.36
CA ALA A 19 -48.09 -48.65 -1.02
C ALA A 19 -49.53 -49.16 -0.92
N LYS A 20 -49.79 -50.19 -1.71
CA LYS A 20 -51.06 -50.83 -2.03
C LYS A 20 -51.64 -51.52 -0.79
N LEU A 21 -52.87 -51.13 -0.46
CA LEU A 21 -53.74 -51.71 0.56
C LEU A 21 -54.01 -53.19 0.27
N MET A 22 -53.35 -54.10 1.00
CA MET A 22 -53.72 -55.52 1.06
C MET A 22 -54.59 -55.76 2.29
N LYS A 23 -55.79 -56.29 2.08
CA LYS A 23 -56.72 -56.73 3.12
C LYS A 23 -56.27 -58.09 3.66
N PRO A 24 -56.06 -58.27 4.98
CA PRO A 24 -55.93 -59.60 5.55
C PRO A 24 -57.31 -60.15 5.91
N THR A 25 -57.59 -61.31 5.31
CA THR A 25 -58.68 -62.24 5.62
C THR A 25 -58.59 -62.74 7.06
N GLY A 26 -59.77 -62.93 7.65
CA GLY A 26 -59.94 -63.35 9.03
C GLY A 26 -59.39 -64.74 9.33
N GLY A 27 -58.88 -64.86 10.54
CA GLY A 27 -58.55 -66.11 11.20
C GLY A 27 -58.59 -65.86 12.70
N THR A 28 -59.66 -66.30 13.35
CA THR A 28 -59.76 -66.40 14.81
C THR A 28 -59.02 -67.64 15.30
N PRO A 29 -58.10 -67.51 16.27
CA PRO A 29 -57.88 -68.58 17.22
C PRO A 29 -58.29 -68.14 18.64
N LYS A 30 -59.15 -68.98 19.22
CA LYS A 30 -59.51 -69.01 20.64
C LYS A 30 -58.34 -69.52 21.48
N THR A 31 -58.37 -69.10 22.74
CA THR A 31 -57.88 -69.78 23.97
C THR A 31 -56.46 -69.54 24.49
N ALA A 32 -56.43 -69.34 25.82
CA ALA A 32 -55.35 -69.35 26.81
C ALA A 32 -54.33 -68.18 26.72
N GLY A 33 -54.29 -67.20 27.63
CA GLY A 33 -54.74 -67.15 29.01
C GLY A 33 -53.52 -67.18 29.95
N LYS A 34 -53.24 -66.01 30.56
CA LYS A 34 -52.56 -65.85 31.87
C LYS A 34 -51.05 -65.57 31.93
N THR A 35 -50.48 -64.85 30.95
CA THR A 35 -49.17 -64.16 31.08
C THR A 35 -49.19 -62.66 30.71
N ASN A 36 -50.35 -62.11 30.32
CA ASN A 36 -50.46 -60.79 29.67
C ASN A 36 -50.35 -59.57 30.59
N ASN A 37 -50.32 -59.73 31.92
CA ASN A 37 -50.35 -58.59 32.83
C ASN A 37 -48.95 -57.98 33.02
N THR A 38 -47.91 -58.81 33.11
CA THR A 38 -46.52 -58.37 33.27
C THR A 38 -46.04 -57.61 32.04
N THR A 39 -46.38 -58.08 30.83
CA THR A 39 -46.00 -57.42 29.57
C THR A 39 -46.71 -56.06 29.40
N LYS A 40 -47.96 -55.94 29.84
CA LYS A 40 -48.69 -54.66 29.83
C LYS A 40 -48.05 -53.63 30.76
N GLN A 41 -47.61 -54.06 31.94
CA GLN A 41 -46.94 -53.17 32.90
C GLN A 41 -45.61 -52.64 32.32
N VAL A 42 -44.79 -53.54 31.76
CA VAL A 42 -43.50 -53.16 31.15
C VAL A 42 -43.69 -52.16 30.00
N LEU A 43 -44.72 -52.34 29.16
CA LEU A 43 -45.02 -51.39 28.08
C LEU A 43 -45.50 -50.03 28.60
N ALA A 44 -46.26 -50.00 29.70
CA ALA A 44 -46.70 -48.76 30.31
C ALA A 44 -45.51 -47.97 30.89
N ASP A 45 -44.59 -48.66 31.56
CA ASP A 45 -43.37 -48.06 32.12
C ASP A 45 -42.46 -47.52 31.01
N GLN A 46 -42.29 -48.26 29.91
CA GLN A 46 -41.54 -47.80 28.73
C GLN A 46 -42.17 -46.57 28.08
N ASN A 47 -43.51 -46.53 27.96
CA ASN A 47 -44.19 -45.36 27.41
C ASN A 47 -44.06 -44.13 28.30
N ALA A 48 -44.09 -44.31 29.63
CA ALA A 48 -43.85 -43.22 30.57
C ALA A 48 -42.42 -42.70 30.45
N GLU A 49 -41.42 -43.58 30.31
CA GLU A 49 -40.03 -43.20 30.09
C GLU A 49 -39.84 -42.46 28.76
N LEU A 50 -40.45 -42.96 27.67
CA LEU A 50 -40.41 -42.31 26.36
C LEU A 50 -41.08 -40.92 26.39
N ALA A 51 -42.22 -40.78 27.06
CA ALA A 51 -42.88 -39.48 27.24
C ALA A 51 -41.98 -38.50 28.01
N GLY A 52 -41.24 -38.98 29.02
CA GLY A 52 -40.23 -38.20 29.73
C GLY A 52 -39.11 -37.71 28.82
N LYS A 53 -38.53 -38.61 28.00
CA LYS A 53 -37.48 -38.28 27.03
C LYS A 53 -37.95 -37.29 25.97
N ILE A 54 -39.19 -37.43 25.47
CA ILE A 54 -39.77 -36.48 24.51
C ILE A 54 -39.82 -35.09 25.11
N LYS A 55 -40.34 -34.96 26.35
CA LYS A 55 -40.43 -33.67 27.04
C LYS A 55 -39.05 -33.04 27.29
N GLU A 56 -38.05 -33.86 27.62
CA GLU A 56 -36.67 -33.38 27.79
C GLU A 56 -36.06 -32.89 26.47
N LEU A 57 -36.21 -33.67 25.39
CA LEU A 57 -35.70 -33.32 24.06
C LEU A 57 -36.37 -32.04 23.54
N GLU A 58 -37.67 -31.88 23.73
CA GLU A 58 -38.39 -30.64 23.39
C GLU A 58 -37.85 -29.44 24.16
N ALA A 59 -37.61 -29.58 25.48
CA ALA A 59 -37.03 -28.52 26.30
C ALA A 59 -35.58 -28.20 25.91
N ARG A 60 -34.80 -29.17 25.42
CA ARG A 60 -33.45 -28.94 24.89
C ARG A 60 -33.50 -28.22 23.55
N LEU A 61 -34.38 -28.63 22.64
CA LEU A 61 -34.56 -28.01 21.33
C LEU A 61 -35.02 -26.55 21.48
N ALA A 62 -35.94 -26.28 22.41
CA ALA A 62 -36.36 -24.92 22.74
C ALA A 62 -35.21 -24.04 23.23
N ARG A 63 -34.32 -24.58 24.10
CA ARG A 63 -33.12 -23.88 24.59
C ARG A 63 -32.11 -23.60 23.47
N GLU A 64 -31.85 -24.59 22.61
CA GLU A 64 -30.92 -24.42 21.48
C GLU A 64 -31.45 -23.40 20.47
N ASN A 65 -32.75 -23.39 20.19
CA ASN A 65 -33.37 -22.39 19.31
C ASN A 65 -33.33 -20.98 19.91
N ALA A 66 -33.58 -20.85 21.22
CA ALA A 66 -33.46 -19.56 21.90
C ALA A 66 -32.00 -19.05 21.86
N ALA A 67 -31.02 -19.92 22.09
CA ALA A 67 -29.60 -19.57 21.99
C ALA A 67 -29.19 -19.16 20.57
N ARG A 68 -29.69 -19.87 19.53
CA ARG A 68 -29.47 -19.49 18.12
C ARG A 68 -30.05 -18.11 17.79
N ALA A 69 -31.26 -17.81 18.25
CA ALA A 69 -31.89 -16.51 18.02
C ALA A 69 -31.11 -15.35 18.68
N VAL A 70 -30.54 -15.58 19.87
CA VAL A 70 -29.68 -14.58 20.54
C VAL A 70 -28.37 -14.39 19.77
N ALA A 71 -27.73 -15.48 19.33
CA ALA A 71 -26.49 -15.40 18.55
C ALA A 71 -26.69 -14.69 17.21
N GLU A 72 -27.80 -14.95 16.51
CA GLU A 72 -28.12 -14.29 15.24
C GLU A 72 -28.33 -12.79 15.40
N ARG A 73 -29.03 -12.36 16.46
CA ARG A 73 -29.19 -10.93 16.78
C ARG A 73 -27.85 -10.25 17.07
N ALA A 74 -26.95 -10.91 17.81
CA ALA A 74 -25.63 -10.37 18.10
C ALA A 74 -24.77 -10.21 16.83
N VAL A 75 -24.87 -11.13 15.88
CA VAL A 75 -24.18 -11.02 14.57
C VAL A 75 -24.74 -9.85 13.76
N GLN A 76 -26.07 -9.70 13.70
CA GLN A 76 -26.71 -8.60 12.98
C GLN A 76 -26.33 -7.22 13.56
N GLU A 77 -26.26 -7.11 14.89
CA GLU A 77 -25.83 -5.88 15.57
C GLU A 77 -24.36 -5.56 15.29
N ALA A 78 -23.47 -6.56 15.34
CA ALA A 78 -22.06 -6.37 15.03
C ALA A 78 -21.82 -5.94 13.57
N ASP A 79 -22.57 -6.52 12.62
CA ASP A 79 -22.49 -6.14 11.21
C ASP A 79 -23.07 -4.74 10.95
N ALA A 80 -24.15 -4.36 11.62
CA ALA A 80 -24.69 -3.01 11.57
C ALA A 80 -23.68 -1.98 12.12
N ALA A 81 -23.02 -2.28 13.24
CA ALA A 81 -22.00 -1.43 13.83
C ALA A 81 -20.77 -1.26 12.91
N LYS A 82 -20.32 -2.34 12.24
CA LYS A 82 -19.23 -2.27 11.25
C LYS A 82 -19.59 -1.38 10.06
N ARG A 83 -20.80 -1.53 9.50
CA ARG A 83 -21.26 -0.68 8.39
C ARG A 83 -21.33 0.80 8.78
N ALA A 84 -21.86 1.10 9.97
CA ALA A 84 -21.90 2.48 10.46
C ALA A 84 -20.50 3.08 10.64
N ALA A 85 -19.53 2.30 11.14
CA ALA A 85 -18.14 2.75 11.25
C ALA A 85 -17.48 3.00 9.87
N GLU A 86 -17.73 2.13 8.89
CA GLU A 86 -17.23 2.31 7.52
C GLU A 86 -17.82 3.55 6.84
N GLU A 87 -19.10 3.85 7.04
CA GLU A 87 -19.73 5.05 6.50
C GLU A 87 -19.16 6.33 7.12
N ASN A 88 -18.88 6.35 8.42
CA ASN A 88 -18.22 7.48 9.08
C ASN A 88 -16.81 7.72 8.53
N ILE A 89 -16.02 6.67 8.32
CA ILE A 89 -14.69 6.78 7.70
C ILE A 89 -14.81 7.32 6.26
N LYS A 90 -15.76 6.81 5.48
CA LYS A 90 -15.99 7.25 4.11
C LYS A 90 -16.39 8.73 4.05
N ASN A 91 -17.24 9.20 4.95
CA ASN A 91 -17.63 10.60 5.01
C ASN A 91 -16.46 11.52 5.40
N MET A 92 -15.65 11.13 6.40
CA MET A 92 -14.42 11.86 6.75
C MET A 92 -13.47 11.98 5.55
N THR A 93 -13.24 10.90 4.81
CA THR A 93 -12.32 10.93 3.66
C THR A 93 -12.82 11.75 2.46
N ARG A 94 -14.13 12.01 2.36
CA ARG A 94 -14.71 12.84 1.28
C ARG A 94 -14.60 14.33 1.57
N SER A 95 -14.78 14.74 2.83
CA SER A 95 -14.73 16.16 3.22
C SER A 95 -13.32 16.76 3.13
N ASP A 96 -12.27 15.96 3.28
CA ASP A 96 -10.88 16.46 3.23
C ASP A 96 -10.35 16.68 1.80
N HIS A 97 -11.01 16.14 0.77
CA HIS A 97 -10.46 16.14 -0.60
C HIS A 97 -11.04 17.22 -1.53
N ASP A 98 -12.23 17.76 -1.25
CA ASP A 98 -12.96 18.61 -2.20
C ASP A 98 -12.78 20.13 -1.95
N GLY A 99 -12.21 20.53 -0.82
CA GLY A 99 -12.09 21.94 -0.43
C GLY A 99 -10.71 22.60 -0.62
N GLN A 100 -9.67 21.84 -1.00
CA GLN A 100 -8.28 22.33 -0.95
C GLN A 100 -7.52 22.25 -2.29
N THR A 101 -8.22 22.01 -3.41
CA THR A 101 -7.61 22.01 -4.74
C THR A 101 -7.37 23.41 -5.31
N ASP A 102 -8.07 24.44 -4.81
CA ASP A 102 -8.06 25.78 -5.43
C ASP A 102 -6.82 26.64 -5.14
N LYS A 103 -5.85 26.12 -4.39
CA LYS A 103 -4.58 26.83 -4.08
C LYS A 103 -3.34 25.97 -4.30
N LEU A 104 -3.40 24.98 -5.20
CA LEU A 104 -2.20 24.22 -5.55
C LEU A 104 -1.26 25.08 -6.38
N ILE A 105 0.00 25.18 -5.95
CA ILE A 105 1.09 25.84 -6.66
C ILE A 105 1.40 25.00 -7.90
N PRO A 106 1.11 25.51 -9.12
CA PRO A 106 1.35 24.78 -10.35
C PRO A 106 2.86 24.59 -10.58
N TRP A 107 3.19 23.70 -11.51
CA TRP A 107 4.57 23.56 -11.97
C TRP A 107 5.06 24.92 -12.53
N PRO A 108 6.25 25.40 -12.15
CA PRO A 108 6.78 26.67 -12.64
C PRO A 108 7.05 26.59 -14.15
N THR A 109 6.57 27.58 -14.91
CA THR A 109 6.79 27.66 -16.35
C THR A 109 8.29 27.54 -16.67
N THR A 110 8.62 26.85 -17.76
CA THR A 110 10.00 26.48 -18.16
C THR A 110 10.99 27.65 -18.19
N ALA A 111 10.51 28.89 -18.39
CA ALA A 111 11.32 30.10 -18.28
C ALA A 111 12.02 30.21 -16.90
N ASN A 112 11.29 29.96 -15.81
CA ASN A 112 11.83 30.04 -14.45
C ASN A 112 12.74 28.86 -14.09
N MET A 113 12.74 27.80 -14.91
CA MET A 113 13.56 26.60 -14.73
C MET A 113 14.80 26.59 -15.64
N ARG A 114 14.90 27.51 -16.61
CA ARG A 114 15.99 27.62 -17.58
C ARG A 114 17.22 28.35 -17.06
N ASP A 115 17.11 29.09 -15.96
CA ASP A 115 18.27 29.66 -15.30
C ASP A 115 19.13 28.54 -14.70
N ASP A 116 20.34 28.37 -15.22
CA ASP A 116 21.33 27.36 -14.80
C ASP A 116 21.92 27.65 -13.40
N GLY A 117 21.32 28.56 -12.65
CA GLY A 117 21.75 28.99 -11.33
C GLY A 117 21.58 27.93 -10.24
N ARG A 118 22.53 27.92 -9.29
CA ARG A 118 22.34 27.25 -7.99
C ARG A 118 21.11 27.85 -7.31
N GLY A 119 20.22 27.00 -6.79
CA GLY A 119 19.04 27.44 -6.04
C GLY A 119 17.74 27.55 -6.84
N ARG A 120 17.71 27.20 -8.14
CA ARG A 120 16.49 27.28 -8.97
C ARG A 120 15.26 26.62 -8.34
N LEU A 121 15.44 25.44 -7.73
CA LEU A 121 14.34 24.68 -7.11
C LEU A 121 13.85 25.35 -5.82
N MET A 122 14.77 25.89 -5.02
CA MET A 122 14.45 26.61 -3.79
C MET A 122 13.63 27.88 -4.10
N ARG A 123 14.04 28.64 -5.12
CA ARG A 123 13.28 29.80 -5.61
C ARG A 123 11.92 29.41 -6.18
N ALA A 124 11.86 28.37 -7.00
CA ALA A 124 10.60 27.88 -7.57
C ALA A 124 9.61 27.40 -6.49
N MET A 125 10.11 26.90 -5.37
CA MET A 125 9.29 26.55 -4.21
C MET A 125 8.91 27.77 -3.36
N GLY A 126 9.51 28.95 -3.57
CA GLY A 126 9.28 30.14 -2.75
C GLY A 126 10.00 30.09 -1.40
N LEU A 127 11.11 29.35 -1.30
CA LEU A 127 11.90 29.17 -0.07
C LEU A 127 13.26 29.87 -0.14
N GLU A 128 13.40 30.92 -0.95
CA GLU A 128 14.69 31.63 -1.13
C GLU A 128 15.19 32.25 0.18
N ASP A 129 14.29 32.86 0.96
CA ASP A 129 14.58 33.43 2.28
C ASP A 129 14.61 32.37 3.40
N ALA A 130 14.07 31.17 3.14
CA ALA A 130 13.89 30.09 4.11
C ALA A 130 14.80 28.89 3.80
N ARG A 131 16.08 29.15 3.52
CA ARG A 131 17.06 28.13 3.10
C ARG A 131 17.12 26.91 4.03
N ASN A 132 17.06 27.12 5.35
CA ASN A 132 17.11 26.02 6.33
C ASN A 132 15.90 25.08 6.20
N GLN A 133 14.71 25.62 5.92
CA GLN A 133 13.51 24.83 5.69
C GLN A 133 13.65 23.98 4.43
N TYR A 134 14.19 24.56 3.35
CA TYR A 134 14.47 23.82 2.12
C TYR A 134 15.47 22.67 2.35
N ILE A 135 16.57 22.92 3.08
CA ILE A 135 17.57 21.89 3.39
C ILE A 135 16.97 20.76 4.23
N SER A 136 16.12 21.08 5.22
CA SER A 136 15.42 20.07 6.02
C SER A 136 14.56 19.17 5.13
N ILE A 137 13.67 19.77 4.33
CA ILE A 137 12.79 19.05 3.41
C ILE A 137 13.61 18.16 2.47
N GLN A 138 14.71 18.69 1.93
CA GLN A 138 15.59 17.93 1.06
C GLN A 138 16.22 16.72 1.76
N GLY A 139 16.74 16.91 2.98
CA GLY A 139 17.33 15.85 3.79
C GLY A 139 16.34 14.72 4.08
N ASP A 140 15.13 15.07 4.49
CA ASP A 140 14.08 14.12 4.83
C ASP A 140 13.59 13.36 3.58
N VAL A 141 13.42 14.03 2.44
CA VAL A 141 13.10 13.36 1.16
C VAL A 141 14.22 12.39 0.75
N HIS A 142 15.51 12.76 0.94
CA HIS A 142 16.62 11.85 0.67
C HIS A 142 16.61 10.61 1.58
N LEU A 143 16.30 10.80 2.87
CA LEU A 143 16.16 9.71 3.83
C LEU A 143 15.02 8.77 3.42
N LEU A 144 13.87 9.32 3.04
CA LEU A 144 12.73 8.54 2.54
C LEU A 144 13.08 7.75 1.27
N CYS A 145 13.83 8.35 0.34
CA CYS A 145 14.30 7.64 -0.86
C CYS A 145 15.15 6.41 -0.50
N ALA A 146 16.01 6.51 0.52
CA ALA A 146 16.81 5.39 1.00
C ALA A 146 15.93 4.34 1.73
N GLN A 147 15.01 4.79 2.58
CA GLN A 147 14.12 3.93 3.37
C GLN A 147 13.17 3.09 2.50
N VAL A 148 12.62 3.66 1.42
CA VAL A 148 11.71 2.95 0.51
C VAL A 148 12.50 2.03 -0.46
N GLY A 149 13.83 2.12 -0.50
CA GLY A 149 14.68 1.27 -1.33
C GLY A 149 14.72 1.71 -2.80
N LEU A 150 14.74 3.01 -3.07
CA LEU A 150 14.84 3.55 -4.42
C LEU A 150 16.20 3.18 -5.06
N ASP A 151 16.20 2.64 -6.29
CA ASP A 151 17.44 2.26 -6.97
C ASP A 151 18.18 3.48 -7.54
N PHE A 152 19.34 3.80 -6.97
CA PHE A 152 20.16 4.95 -7.40
C PHE A 152 20.82 4.77 -8.77
N ARG A 153 20.89 3.55 -9.31
CA ARG A 153 21.51 3.28 -10.63
C ARG A 153 20.56 3.61 -11.77
N THR A 154 19.26 3.46 -11.53
CA THR A 154 18.22 3.65 -12.53
C THR A 154 17.83 5.12 -12.68
N LYS A 155 17.49 5.56 -13.91
CA LYS A 155 17.00 6.92 -14.17
C LYS A 155 15.61 7.10 -13.56
N TYR A 156 15.27 8.33 -13.18
CA TYR A 156 13.97 8.65 -12.57
C TYR A 156 12.77 8.12 -13.36
N VAL A 157 12.79 8.27 -14.69
CA VAL A 157 11.71 7.82 -15.61
C VAL A 157 11.51 6.31 -15.60
N HIS A 158 12.52 5.53 -15.22
CA HIS A 158 12.48 4.07 -15.19
C HIS A 158 12.26 3.51 -13.76
N GLN A 159 12.03 4.38 -12.77
CA GLN A 159 11.74 3.92 -11.41
C GLN A 159 10.33 3.32 -11.35
N PRO A 160 10.10 2.28 -10.51
CA PRO A 160 8.75 1.75 -10.32
C PRO A 160 7.80 2.81 -9.78
N ALA A 161 6.64 2.98 -10.43
CA ALA A 161 5.64 3.98 -10.05
C ALA A 161 5.13 3.80 -8.61
N GLU A 162 5.07 2.55 -8.12
CA GLU A 162 4.67 2.23 -6.74
C GLU A 162 5.64 2.80 -5.71
N VAL A 163 6.94 2.73 -5.98
CA VAL A 163 8.00 3.25 -5.11
C VAL A 163 7.92 4.77 -5.04
N LEU A 164 7.80 5.43 -6.19
CA LEU A 164 7.63 6.89 -6.25
C LEU A 164 6.37 7.34 -5.52
N SER A 165 5.25 6.64 -5.72
CA SER A 165 3.98 6.94 -5.06
C SER A 165 4.08 6.83 -3.53
N LYS A 166 4.84 5.85 -3.02
CA LYS A 166 5.11 5.72 -1.57
C LYS A 166 5.94 6.90 -1.06
N ILE A 167 6.99 7.30 -1.77
CA ILE A 167 7.82 8.46 -1.40
C ILE A 167 6.96 9.73 -1.34
N PHE A 168 6.09 9.99 -2.32
CA PHE A 168 5.24 11.17 -2.33
C PHE A 168 4.25 11.21 -1.16
N LYS A 169 3.62 10.07 -0.85
CA LYS A 169 2.71 9.96 0.31
C LYS A 169 3.44 10.21 1.63
N LEU A 170 4.62 9.63 1.80
CA LEU A 170 5.43 9.82 3.00
C LEU A 170 5.93 11.27 3.12
N ALA A 171 6.46 11.85 2.03
CA ALA A 171 6.93 13.22 2.02
C ALA A 171 5.83 14.23 2.37
N ARG A 172 4.60 14.05 1.85
CA ARG A 172 3.44 14.89 2.23
C ARG A 172 3.03 14.73 3.69
N ARG A 173 3.28 13.56 4.28
CA ARG A 173 2.98 13.30 5.70
C ARG A 173 4.02 13.97 6.61
N GLU A 174 5.30 13.83 6.30
CA GLU A 174 6.39 14.42 7.09
C GLU A 174 6.46 15.95 6.94
N HIS A 175 6.22 16.48 5.73
CA HIS A 175 6.20 17.92 5.46
C HIS A 175 4.87 18.35 4.85
N PRO A 176 3.92 18.85 5.66
CA PRO A 176 2.65 19.38 5.15
C PRO A 176 2.81 20.47 4.08
N TYR A 177 3.91 21.23 4.13
CA TYR A 177 4.28 22.21 3.10
C TYR A 177 4.32 21.62 1.68
N LEU A 178 4.71 20.35 1.52
CA LEU A 178 4.77 19.71 0.21
C LEU A 178 3.39 19.43 -0.40
N LYS A 179 2.31 19.44 0.40
CA LYS A 179 0.95 19.18 -0.07
C LYS A 179 0.42 20.27 -1.00
N GLN A 180 0.98 21.47 -0.95
CA GLN A 180 0.52 22.59 -1.76
C GLN A 180 1.01 22.53 -3.21
N PHE A 181 1.95 21.65 -3.56
CA PHE A 181 2.50 21.58 -4.92
C PHE A 181 1.70 20.62 -5.79
N GLN A 182 1.26 21.09 -6.96
CA GLN A 182 0.47 20.28 -7.88
C GLN A 182 1.25 19.06 -8.36
N ASN A 183 0.62 17.88 -8.40
CA ASN A 183 1.23 16.63 -8.87
C ASN A 183 2.56 16.28 -8.17
N ASP A 184 2.74 16.68 -6.91
CA ASP A 184 3.94 16.40 -6.11
C ASP A 184 5.24 16.87 -6.80
N TRP A 185 5.18 17.94 -7.60
CA TRP A 185 6.30 18.32 -8.47
C TRP A 185 7.59 18.66 -7.74
N ALA A 186 7.47 19.34 -6.59
CA ALA A 186 8.62 19.72 -5.77
C ALA A 186 9.37 18.48 -5.29
N THR A 187 8.64 17.49 -4.75
CA THR A 187 9.20 16.21 -4.29
C THR A 187 9.86 15.44 -5.44
N ALA A 188 9.23 15.44 -6.63
CA ALA A 188 9.79 14.81 -7.82
C ALA A 188 11.13 15.42 -8.23
N GLU A 189 11.27 16.75 -8.22
CA GLU A 189 12.52 17.44 -8.55
C GLU A 189 13.62 17.19 -7.52
N ILE A 190 13.31 17.25 -6.22
CA ILE A 190 14.27 16.90 -5.16
C ILE A 190 14.78 15.47 -5.38
N THR A 191 13.88 14.52 -5.65
CA THR A 191 14.23 13.12 -5.92
C THR A 191 15.11 12.98 -7.16
N LYS A 192 14.80 13.68 -8.26
CA LYS A 192 15.62 13.67 -9.48
C LYS A 192 17.03 14.18 -9.21
N GLN A 193 17.17 15.30 -8.49
CA GLN A 193 18.47 15.87 -8.12
C GLN A 193 19.27 14.87 -7.28
N TYR A 194 18.63 14.22 -6.31
CA TYR A 194 19.27 13.21 -5.47
C TYR A 194 19.83 12.04 -6.30
N LEU A 195 19.00 11.47 -7.18
CA LEU A 195 19.40 10.38 -8.07
C LEU A 195 20.56 10.79 -8.99
N GLN A 196 20.51 12.00 -9.56
CA GLN A 196 21.58 12.53 -10.41
C GLN A 196 22.90 12.65 -9.64
N ASN A 197 22.85 13.20 -8.42
CA ASN A 197 24.03 13.39 -7.58
C ASN A 197 24.63 12.04 -7.15
N LYS A 198 23.81 11.06 -6.76
CA LYS A 198 24.28 9.71 -6.43
C LYS A 198 24.95 9.01 -7.61
N ARG A 199 24.41 9.14 -8.82
CA ARG A 199 25.05 8.60 -10.03
C ARG A 199 26.37 9.29 -10.34
N LYS A 200 26.44 10.62 -10.24
CA LYS A 200 27.69 11.37 -10.42
C LYS A 200 28.76 10.89 -9.42
N GLN A 201 28.42 10.78 -8.14
CA GLN A 201 29.32 10.28 -7.10
C GLN A 201 29.81 8.85 -7.38
N SER A 202 28.90 7.95 -7.78
CA SER A 202 29.26 6.57 -8.17
C SER A 202 30.24 6.55 -9.34
N ASN A 203 30.00 7.38 -10.37
CA ASN A 203 30.89 7.48 -11.52
C ASN A 203 32.27 8.04 -11.16
N HIS A 204 32.34 9.08 -10.31
CA HIS A 204 33.61 9.59 -9.81
C HIS A 204 34.38 8.54 -9.01
N LYS A 205 33.70 7.81 -8.13
CA LYS A 205 34.32 6.72 -7.36
C LYS A 205 34.87 5.62 -8.26
N ARG A 206 34.13 5.23 -9.30
CA ARG A 206 34.58 4.23 -10.29
C ARG A 206 35.81 4.70 -11.07
N LYS A 207 35.87 5.97 -11.47
CA LYS A 207 37.04 6.54 -12.15
C LYS A 207 38.27 6.54 -11.24
N ALA A 208 38.12 7.05 -10.02
CA ALA A 208 39.21 7.06 -9.03
C ALA A 208 39.74 5.65 -8.70
N GLN A 209 38.87 4.64 -8.68
CA GLN A 209 39.29 3.25 -8.46
C GLN A 209 39.89 2.59 -9.72
N GLY A 210 39.48 3.00 -10.92
CA GLY A 210 39.98 2.46 -12.20
C GLY A 210 41.32 3.04 -12.65
N GLU A 211 41.64 4.28 -12.25
CA GLU A 211 42.91 4.93 -12.58
C GLU A 211 44.12 4.33 -11.85
N GLY A 212 43.91 3.56 -10.78
CA GLY A 212 44.97 2.79 -10.11
C GLY A 212 45.43 1.52 -10.85
N ASN A 213 44.75 1.10 -11.92
CA ASN A 213 45.07 -0.15 -12.64
C ASN A 213 45.23 0.02 -14.16
N SER A 214 45.26 1.26 -14.67
CA SER A 214 45.42 1.57 -16.10
C SER A 214 46.83 2.05 -16.46
N SER A 215 47.84 1.51 -15.78
CA SER A 215 49.26 1.62 -16.16
C SER A 215 49.74 0.45 -17.02
N ARG A 216 48.85 -0.34 -17.63
CA ARG A 216 49.22 -1.32 -18.66
C ARG A 216 48.55 -1.04 -19.99
N CYS A 217 49.42 -0.85 -20.98
CA CYS A 217 49.24 -0.89 -22.43
C CYS A 217 48.24 0.11 -23.08
N LYS A 218 48.57 1.40 -23.01
CA LYS A 218 48.51 2.22 -24.23
C LYS A 218 49.75 1.90 -25.07
N THR A 219 49.74 0.74 -25.73
CA THR A 219 50.56 0.54 -26.93
C THR A 219 50.00 1.49 -27.97
N HIS A 220 50.67 2.62 -28.06
CA HIS A 220 50.58 3.61 -29.10
C HIS A 220 50.91 2.91 -30.43
N SER A 221 49.94 2.26 -31.07
CA SER A 221 50.04 1.94 -32.49
C SER A 221 49.78 3.26 -33.24
N HIS A 222 50.85 4.03 -33.32
CA HIS A 222 51.06 5.08 -34.31
C HIS A 222 50.84 4.46 -35.69
N PHE A 223 49.59 4.52 -36.17
CA PHE A 223 49.27 4.29 -37.57
C PHE A 223 49.19 5.68 -38.20
N ASP A 224 50.33 6.11 -38.75
CA ASP A 224 50.41 7.23 -39.67
C ASP A 224 49.48 6.95 -40.87
N VAL A 225 48.35 7.64 -40.92
CA VAL A 225 47.70 7.97 -42.20
C VAL A 225 47.61 9.47 -42.31
N SER A 226 48.67 9.96 -42.93
CA SER A 226 48.80 11.17 -43.74
C SER A 226 47.49 11.65 -44.38
N GLY A 227 47.26 12.97 -44.31
CA GLY A 227 46.52 13.69 -45.35
C GLY A 227 45.34 14.52 -44.86
N SER A 228 45.60 15.78 -44.48
CA SER A 228 45.04 16.95 -45.18
C SER A 228 45.10 18.18 -44.28
N GLU A 229 45.89 19.13 -44.73
CA GLU A 229 46.02 20.49 -44.21
C GLU A 229 44.66 21.20 -44.18
N SER A 230 44.35 21.83 -43.06
CA SER A 230 43.44 22.99 -43.01
C SER A 230 43.82 23.85 -41.82
N GLU A 231 44.17 25.07 -42.19
CA GLU A 231 44.77 26.13 -41.42
C GLU A 231 43.79 26.72 -40.38
N GLU A 232 44.36 27.03 -39.22
CA GLU A 232 44.17 28.25 -38.43
C GLU A 232 42.75 28.75 -38.09
N GLU A 233 42.41 28.70 -36.79
CA GLU A 233 42.35 29.95 -36.01
C GLU A 233 42.51 29.67 -34.51
N ALA A 234 43.53 30.30 -33.93
CA ALA A 234 43.85 30.26 -32.51
C ALA A 234 42.93 31.20 -31.71
N LYS A 235 42.23 30.66 -30.71
CA LYS A 235 41.69 31.47 -29.61
C LYS A 235 42.29 31.02 -28.28
N SER A 236 43.32 31.77 -27.90
CA SER A 236 43.84 31.90 -26.54
C SER A 236 42.71 32.29 -25.59
N SER A 237 42.47 31.50 -24.54
CA SER A 237 41.80 32.00 -23.34
C SER A 237 42.68 31.71 -22.12
N GLU A 238 43.36 32.78 -21.75
CA GLU A 238 44.16 33.03 -20.56
C GLU A 238 43.70 32.30 -19.29
N HIS A 239 44.64 31.53 -18.74
CA HIS A 239 44.64 31.00 -17.40
C HIS A 239 45.06 32.12 -16.45
N GLY A 240 44.11 32.70 -15.72
CA GLY A 240 44.37 33.62 -14.62
C GLY A 240 44.27 32.90 -13.28
N SER A 241 45.39 32.34 -12.80
CA SER A 241 45.58 31.99 -11.40
C SER A 241 45.58 33.27 -10.57
N GLY A 242 44.60 33.42 -9.69
CA GLY A 242 44.54 34.45 -8.66
C GLY A 242 44.64 33.81 -7.29
N ASP A 243 45.85 33.88 -6.76
CA ASP A 243 46.34 33.35 -5.49
C ASP A 243 46.01 34.29 -4.32
N GLU A 244 45.89 33.70 -3.12
CA GLU A 244 46.23 34.24 -1.79
C GLU A 244 45.61 35.52 -1.19
N ASN A 245 45.62 35.51 0.16
CA ASN A 245 45.31 36.56 1.17
C ASN A 245 43.84 36.63 1.64
N ASN A 246 43.48 36.75 2.91
CA ASN A 246 44.16 36.87 4.21
C ASN A 246 43.06 36.57 5.26
N GLU A 247 43.24 35.72 6.27
CA GLU A 247 43.60 36.11 7.65
C GLU A 247 42.72 37.25 8.23
N GLU A 248 41.79 36.92 9.14
CA GLU A 248 41.58 37.71 10.37
C GLU A 248 40.77 36.95 11.43
N ASP A 249 41.52 36.65 12.49
CA ASP A 249 41.16 36.35 13.86
C ASP A 249 40.06 37.27 14.41
N ASN A 250 39.03 36.71 15.04
CA ASN A 250 38.23 37.46 15.99
C ASN A 250 37.80 36.57 17.16
N THR A 251 38.73 36.40 18.09
CA THR A 251 38.49 35.92 19.45
C THR A 251 38.21 37.10 20.40
N GLY A 252 36.95 37.38 20.69
CA GLY A 252 36.53 38.18 21.85
C GLY A 252 35.25 37.56 22.42
N LYS A 253 35.17 36.98 23.62
CA LYS A 253 35.65 37.36 24.96
C LYS A 253 35.16 38.73 25.42
N SER A 254 33.98 38.73 26.04
CA SER A 254 33.46 39.66 27.06
C SER A 254 32.11 39.09 27.49
N GLY A 255 31.74 38.90 28.74
CA GLY A 255 32.31 39.14 30.06
C GLY A 255 31.27 38.62 31.05
#